data_AF-A0A6M1YD23-F1
#
_entry.id   AF-A0A6M1YD23-F1
#
_cell.length_a   1.000
_cell.length_b   1.000
_cell.length_c   1.000
_cell.angle_alpha   90.00
_cell.angle_beta   90.00
_cell.angle_gamma   90.00
#
_symmetry.space_group_name_H-M   'P 1'
#
loop_
_entity.id
_entity.type
_entity.pdbx_description
1 polymer ?
#
loop_
_entity_poly.entity_id
_entity_poly.type
_entity_poly.pdbx_seq_one_letter_code
_entity_poly.pdbx_strand_id
1 'polypeptide(L)'
;CIYFSAGTFFLAIGPFVGGAFTEFLTWRLLFWINLPIAIVGVILTLLYVPKCEGHKEKISYLNAFFFALGISMLIISLQQRETGGFSKILDLGLFAIGVFCLIAFYFHDRESEHPFIDFTLFKNVLFQCGNVVLFFIQFVLMVTVFWSLFFQNILNYSPMQTGLITLISTFPILGIAPLGGYLADRIGLKWPVVMGLGLIFFCFGWFLIFNRVGTFWLFLPALLAFGCGAALVYTPISSYSIGAIAEKKRGVAAGILNTFRFLGASIGLAILGSILNGTEDHVLQKKLSQNVETEHLTVDQLEGLLAKTKNALSVLKEFSKSAQQYIVSSAKLAFFDGFFFMHFVAMLLIGCVLVYAFFQLKDTNHEED
;
A
#
# COMPACT_ATOMS: atom_id res chain seq x y z
N CYS A 1 18.50 13.24 8.71
CA CYS A 1 18.84 11.80 8.80
C CYS A 1 18.25 11.10 10.02
N ILE A 2 18.57 11.46 11.27
CA ILE A 2 18.16 10.70 12.48
C ILE A 2 16.63 10.52 12.61
N TYR A 3 15.84 11.56 12.36
CA TYR A 3 14.36 11.49 12.44
C TYR A 3 13.74 10.50 11.43
N PHE A 4 14.22 10.49 10.19
CA PHE A 4 13.76 9.54 9.17
C PHE A 4 14.18 8.12 9.53
N SER A 5 15.42 7.91 9.98
CA SER A 5 15.94 6.60 10.39
C SER A 5 15.16 5.99 11.55
N ALA A 6 14.76 6.78 12.55
CA ALA A 6 13.94 6.31 13.66
C ALA A 6 12.54 5.85 13.20
N GLY A 7 11.87 6.64 12.35
CA GLY A 7 10.57 6.26 11.79
C GLY A 7 10.63 4.98 10.94
N THR A 8 11.67 4.86 10.10
CA THR A 8 11.91 3.68 9.26
C THR A 8 12.22 2.42 10.08
N PHE A 9 12.88 2.57 11.24
CA PHE A 9 13.16 1.45 12.15
C PHE A 9 11.89 0.84 12.74
N PHE A 10 10.98 1.67 13.24
CA PHE A 10 9.69 1.18 13.73
C PHE A 10 8.84 0.58 12.60
N LEU A 11 8.90 1.16 11.40
CA LEU A 11 8.20 0.63 10.23
C LEU A 11 8.70 -0.78 9.85
N ALA A 12 10.01 -1.01 9.87
CA ALA A 12 10.60 -2.31 9.56
C ALA A 12 10.29 -3.37 10.62
N ILE A 13 10.33 -3.00 11.91
CA ILE A 13 10.11 -3.92 13.03
C ILE A 13 8.62 -4.24 13.24
N GLY A 14 7.72 -3.37 12.80
CA GLY A 14 6.27 -3.50 13.00
C GLY A 14 5.70 -4.89 12.64
N PRO A 15 5.91 -5.43 11.43
CA PRO A 15 5.43 -6.75 11.04
C PRO A 15 5.96 -7.89 11.89
N PHE A 16 7.23 -7.82 12.32
CA PHE A 16 7.84 -8.84 13.18
C PHE A 16 7.22 -8.84 14.58
N VAL A 17 7.09 -7.67 15.19
CA VAL A 17 6.42 -7.52 16.50
C VAL A 17 4.94 -7.90 16.38
N GLY A 18 4.28 -7.49 15.29
CA GLY A 18 2.91 -7.88 14.94
C GLY A 18 2.73 -9.39 14.92
N GLY A 19 3.57 -10.09 14.15
CA GLY A 19 3.57 -11.56 14.05
C GLY A 19 3.78 -12.24 15.40
N ALA A 20 4.77 -11.78 16.19
CA ALA A 20 5.03 -12.33 17.52
C ALA A 20 3.85 -12.15 18.48
N PHE A 21 3.20 -10.98 18.47
CA PHE A 21 2.03 -10.72 19.31
C PHE A 21 0.81 -11.54 18.87
N THR A 22 0.62 -11.73 17.57
CA THR A 22 -0.48 -12.57 17.05
C THR A 22 -0.26 -14.05 17.37
N GLU A 23 0.99 -14.52 17.36
CA GLU A 23 1.32 -15.93 17.60
C GLU A 23 1.36 -16.31 19.08
N PHE A 24 1.98 -15.49 19.94
CA PHE A 24 2.21 -15.85 21.35
C PHE A 24 1.27 -15.16 22.34
N LEU A 25 0.62 -14.07 21.95
CA LEU A 25 -0.19 -13.24 22.83
C LEU A 25 -1.62 -13.10 22.29
N THR A 26 -2.07 -11.88 22.06
CA THR A 26 -3.35 -11.59 21.44
C THR A 26 -3.17 -10.35 20.57
N TRP A 27 -3.71 -10.39 19.35
CA TRP A 27 -3.67 -9.27 18.41
C TRP A 27 -4.16 -7.94 19.03
N ARG A 28 -5.05 -7.99 20.03
CA ARG A 28 -5.56 -6.81 20.77
C ARG A 28 -4.45 -5.99 21.46
N LEU A 29 -3.37 -6.63 21.90
CA LEU A 29 -2.25 -5.95 22.56
C LEU A 29 -1.50 -5.00 21.62
N LEU A 30 -1.61 -5.19 20.30
CA LEU A 30 -1.08 -4.25 19.30
C LEU A 30 -1.75 -2.88 19.36
N PHE A 31 -2.98 -2.79 19.88
CA PHE A 31 -3.63 -1.50 20.11
C PHE A 31 -3.16 -0.87 21.43
N TRP A 32 -3.02 -1.69 22.47
CA TRP A 32 -2.59 -1.23 23.79
C TRP A 32 -1.15 -0.74 23.82
N ILE A 33 -0.24 -1.33 23.04
CA ILE A 33 1.18 -0.91 23.01
C ILE A 33 1.36 0.50 22.42
N ASN A 34 0.47 0.93 21.52
CA ASN A 34 0.53 2.27 20.93
C ASN A 34 0.18 3.36 21.93
N LEU A 35 -0.70 3.09 22.90
CA LEU A 35 -1.17 4.05 23.88
C LEU A 35 -0.04 4.63 24.78
N PRO A 36 0.80 3.82 25.46
CA PRO A 36 1.90 4.35 26.27
C PRO A 36 2.95 5.06 25.42
N ILE A 37 3.23 4.58 24.21
CA ILE A 37 4.17 5.23 23.28
C ILE A 37 3.66 6.62 22.90
N ALA A 38 2.36 6.75 22.60
CA ALA A 38 1.73 8.03 22.29
C ALA A 38 1.77 9.00 23.48
N ILE A 39 1.47 8.52 24.69
CA ILE A 39 1.54 9.31 25.93
C ILE A 39 2.95 9.84 26.14
N VAL A 40 3.97 8.98 26.05
CA VAL A 40 5.38 9.39 26.17
C VAL A 40 5.74 10.41 25.10
N GLY A 41 5.33 10.21 23.85
CA GLY A 41 5.55 11.17 22.76
C GLY A 41 4.94 12.55 23.04
N VAL A 42 3.70 12.60 23.56
CA VAL A 42 3.03 13.85 23.95
C VAL A 42 3.79 14.53 25.10
N ILE A 43 4.17 13.78 26.14
CA ILE A 43 4.92 14.31 27.29
C ILE A 43 6.26 14.89 26.81
N LEU A 44 7.02 14.14 26.02
CA LEU A 44 8.30 14.61 25.49
C LEU A 44 8.14 15.84 24.60
N THR A 45 7.08 15.91 23.80
CA THR A 45 6.77 17.07 22.97
C THR A 45 6.50 18.31 23.83
N LEU A 46 5.67 18.17 24.87
CA LEU A 46 5.33 19.26 25.79
C LEU A 46 6.54 19.75 26.61
N LEU A 47 7.48 18.87 26.93
CA LEU A 47 8.66 19.19 27.75
C LEU A 47 9.81 19.78 26.92
N TYR A 48 10.04 19.29 25.70
CA TYR A 48 11.29 19.56 24.95
C TYR A 48 11.10 20.36 23.66
N VAL A 49 9.90 20.41 23.07
CA VAL A 49 9.71 21.18 21.82
C VAL A 49 9.51 22.65 22.17
N PRO A 50 10.42 23.55 21.76
CA PRO A 50 10.27 24.97 22.02
C PRO A 50 9.00 25.50 21.37
N LYS A 51 8.34 26.47 22.03
CA LYS A 51 7.18 27.15 21.45
C LYS A 51 7.64 27.92 20.22
N CYS A 52 7.36 27.41 19.03
CA CYS A 52 7.53 28.16 17.79
C CYS A 52 6.43 29.22 17.70
N GLU A 53 6.81 30.46 17.36
CA GLU A 53 5.85 31.47 16.94
C GLU A 53 5.25 31.04 15.59
N GLY A 54 4.14 30.30 15.66
CA GLY A 54 3.41 29.86 14.48
C GLY A 54 2.83 31.06 13.74
N HIS A 55 2.95 31.05 12.41
CA HIS A 55 2.13 31.93 11.59
C HIS A 55 0.67 31.47 11.75
N LYS A 56 -0.19 32.35 12.25
CA LYS A 56 -1.63 32.10 12.38
C LYS A 56 -2.27 32.16 10.99
N GLU A 57 -2.06 31.13 10.17
CA GLU A 57 -2.90 30.95 8.99
C GLU A 57 -4.27 30.44 9.43
N LYS A 58 -5.33 31.10 8.96
CA LYS A 58 -6.70 30.69 9.26
C LYS A 58 -7.00 29.44 8.44
N ILE A 59 -7.07 28.29 9.10
CA ILE A 59 -7.50 27.04 8.47
C ILE A 59 -9.02 27.08 8.28
N SER A 60 -9.47 26.85 7.04
CA SER A 60 -10.89 26.59 6.76
C SER A 60 -11.26 25.20 7.26
N TYR A 61 -11.73 25.10 8.51
CA TYR A 61 -12.18 23.84 9.12
C TYR A 61 -13.32 23.19 8.33
N LEU A 62 -14.17 23.99 7.68
CA LEU A 62 -15.27 23.50 6.85
C LEU A 62 -14.74 22.78 5.59
N ASN A 63 -13.75 23.38 4.91
CA ASN A 63 -13.09 22.75 3.76
C ASN A 63 -12.33 21.48 4.16
N ALA A 64 -11.61 21.54 5.28
CA ALA A 64 -10.94 20.36 5.83
C ALA A 64 -11.93 19.22 6.12
N PHE A 65 -13.10 19.54 6.68
CA PHE A 65 -14.15 18.56 6.96
C PHE A 65 -14.72 17.95 5.68
N PHE A 66 -15.13 18.76 4.70
CA PHE A 66 -15.66 18.24 3.43
C PHE A 66 -14.64 17.40 2.67
N PHE A 67 -13.37 17.81 2.67
CA PHE A 67 -12.28 17.07 2.06
C PHE A 67 -12.06 15.72 2.75
N ALA A 68 -11.91 15.72 4.08
CA ALA A 68 -11.71 14.50 4.86
C ALA A 68 -12.89 13.54 4.76
N LEU A 69 -14.12 14.06 4.84
CA LEU A 69 -15.34 13.26 4.71
C LEU A 69 -15.46 12.69 3.30
N GLY A 70 -15.26 13.51 2.27
CA GLY A 70 -15.33 13.10 0.87
C GLY A 70 -14.35 11.98 0.54
N ILE A 71 -13.07 12.15 0.89
CA ILE A 71 -12.04 11.12 0.69
C ILE A 71 -12.37 9.85 1.48
N SER A 72 -12.78 9.97 2.74
CA SER A 72 -13.08 8.80 3.59
C SER A 72 -14.23 7.98 3.02
N MET A 73 -15.31 8.62 2.58
CA MET A 73 -16.49 7.94 2.02
C MET A 73 -16.16 7.24 0.70
N LEU A 74 -15.34 7.85 -0.16
CA LEU A 74 -14.88 7.22 -1.40
C LEU A 74 -13.99 6.00 -1.11
N ILE A 75 -13.07 6.12 -0.16
CA ILE A 75 -12.19 5.00 0.24
C ILE A 75 -13.02 3.85 0.82
N ILE A 76 -13.97 4.14 1.71
CA ILE A 76 -14.83 3.13 2.33
C ILE A 76 -15.64 2.41 1.25
N SER A 77 -16.29 3.17 0.35
CA SER A 77 -17.05 2.60 -0.77
C SER A 77 -16.18 1.65 -1.62
N LEU A 78 -14.98 2.09 -2.00
CA LEU A 78 -14.06 1.27 -2.80
C LEU A 78 -13.61 -0.02 -2.08
N GLN A 79 -13.32 0.05 -0.78
CA GLN A 79 -12.82 -1.11 -0.03
C GLN A 79 -13.91 -2.11 0.32
N GLN A 80 -15.14 -1.64 0.56
CA GLN A 80 -16.20 -2.47 1.12
C GLN A 80 -16.97 -3.26 0.07
N ARG A 81 -16.86 -2.82 -1.19
CA ARG A 81 -17.33 -3.58 -2.36
C ARG A 81 -16.68 -4.97 -2.43
N GLU A 82 -15.44 -5.11 -1.99
CA GLU A 82 -14.71 -6.38 -1.98
C GLU A 82 -15.14 -7.31 -0.85
N THR A 83 -15.52 -6.79 0.32
CA THR A 83 -15.83 -7.62 1.49
C THR A 83 -17.30 -8.03 1.58
N GLY A 84 -18.11 -7.73 0.55
CA GLY A 84 -19.56 -7.98 0.55
C GLY A 84 -20.32 -7.29 1.70
N GLY A 85 -19.69 -6.32 2.37
CA GLY A 85 -20.09 -5.90 3.71
C GLY A 85 -21.34 -5.03 3.74
N PHE A 86 -21.64 -4.35 2.63
CA PHE A 86 -22.74 -3.40 2.50
C PHE A 86 -23.66 -3.74 1.33
N SER A 87 -24.94 -3.33 1.46
CA SER A 87 -25.88 -3.42 0.35
C SER A 87 -25.41 -2.53 -0.81
N LYS A 88 -25.71 -2.93 -2.06
CA LYS A 88 -25.38 -2.15 -3.26
C LYS A 88 -25.87 -0.69 -3.19
N ILE A 89 -26.98 -0.46 -2.51
CA ILE A 89 -27.57 0.87 -2.30
C ILE A 89 -26.69 1.72 -1.38
N LEU A 90 -26.20 1.13 -0.28
CA LEU A 90 -25.39 1.85 0.69
C LEU A 90 -24.01 2.18 0.11
N ASP A 91 -23.40 1.25 -0.62
CA ASP A 91 -22.13 1.50 -1.33
C ASP A 91 -22.25 2.64 -2.35
N LEU A 92 -23.29 2.61 -3.21
CA LEU A 92 -23.55 3.70 -4.15
C LEU A 92 -23.85 5.03 -3.44
N GLY A 93 -24.52 4.97 -2.29
CA GLY A 93 -24.78 6.14 -1.44
C GLY A 93 -23.49 6.75 -0.89
N LEU A 94 -22.57 5.94 -0.36
CA LEU A 94 -21.26 6.39 0.13
C LEU A 94 -20.43 7.00 -1.00
N PHE A 95 -20.42 6.37 -2.18
CA PHE A 95 -19.75 6.91 -3.36
C PHE A 95 -20.33 8.28 -3.75
N ALA A 96 -21.66 8.39 -3.87
CA ALA A 96 -22.33 9.62 -4.27
C ALA A 96 -22.11 10.76 -3.25
N ILE A 97 -22.20 10.46 -1.95
CA ILE A 97 -21.90 11.42 -0.88
C ILE A 97 -20.43 11.86 -0.94
N GLY A 98 -19.51 10.92 -1.15
CA GLY A 98 -18.09 11.21 -1.28
C GLY A 98 -17.80 12.17 -2.43
N VAL A 99 -18.33 11.88 -3.62
CA VAL A 99 -18.23 12.76 -4.80
C VAL A 99 -18.84 14.13 -4.51
N PHE A 100 -20.04 14.17 -3.93
CA PHE A 100 -20.72 15.41 -3.59
C PHE A 100 -19.89 16.27 -2.63
N CYS A 101 -19.33 15.68 -1.57
CA CYS A 101 -18.47 16.39 -0.61
C CYS A 101 -17.21 16.97 -1.27
N LEU A 102 -16.58 16.24 -2.20
CA LEU A 102 -15.41 16.75 -2.92
C LEU A 102 -15.77 17.87 -3.91
N ILE A 103 -16.92 17.77 -4.58
CA ILE A 103 -17.42 18.84 -5.44
C ILE A 103 -17.73 20.09 -4.61
N ALA A 104 -18.42 19.93 -3.48
CA ALA A 104 -18.73 21.02 -2.55
C ALA A 104 -17.46 21.67 -2.00
N PHE A 105 -16.47 20.85 -1.60
CA PHE A 105 -15.14 21.30 -1.21
C PHE A 105 -14.49 22.14 -2.32
N TYR A 106 -14.46 21.64 -3.57
CA TYR A 106 -13.80 22.34 -4.67
C TYR A 106 -14.41 23.73 -4.94
N PHE A 107 -15.74 23.82 -4.99
CA PHE A 107 -16.40 25.11 -5.22
C PHE A 107 -16.23 26.07 -4.03
N HIS A 108 -16.35 25.57 -2.80
CA HIS A 108 -16.20 26.41 -1.62
C HIS A 108 -14.74 26.86 -1.38
N ASP A 109 -13.76 26.00 -1.64
CA ASP A 109 -12.34 26.31 -1.47
C ASP A 109 -11.85 27.33 -2.50
N ARG A 110 -12.37 27.26 -3.74
CA ARG A 110 -12.04 28.21 -4.81
C ARG A 110 -12.48 29.64 -4.50
N GLU A 111 -13.59 29.80 -3.79
CA GLU A 111 -14.13 31.11 -3.38
C GLU A 111 -13.55 31.60 -2.04
N SER A 112 -12.72 30.78 -1.37
CA SER A 112 -12.17 31.11 -0.07
C SER A 112 -10.99 32.08 -0.16
N GLU A 113 -10.95 33.06 0.74
CA GLU A 113 -9.79 33.97 0.91
C GLU A 113 -8.52 33.23 1.37
N HIS A 114 -8.70 32.06 2.02
CA HIS A 114 -7.63 31.20 2.53
C HIS A 114 -7.85 29.75 2.04
N PRO A 115 -7.48 29.43 0.79
CA PRO A 115 -7.71 28.11 0.23
C PRO A 115 -6.95 27.05 1.03
N PHE A 116 -7.64 25.95 1.33
CA PHE A 116 -7.10 24.80 2.03
C PHE A 116 -6.06 24.07 1.19
N ILE A 117 -6.30 23.95 -0.12
CA ILE A 117 -5.32 23.41 -1.07
C ILE A 117 -4.87 24.51 -2.02
N ASP A 118 -3.60 24.88 -1.92
CA ASP A 118 -2.98 25.73 -2.92
C ASP A 118 -2.65 24.94 -4.19
N PHE A 119 -3.56 24.95 -5.16
CA PHE A 119 -3.37 24.25 -6.43
C PHE A 119 -2.21 24.81 -7.27
N THR A 120 -1.67 25.99 -6.95
CA THR A 120 -0.48 26.51 -7.64
C THR A 120 0.76 25.66 -7.40
N LEU A 121 0.78 24.86 -6.33
CA LEU A 121 1.85 23.89 -6.05
C LEU A 121 2.01 22.86 -7.18
N PHE A 122 0.93 22.47 -7.85
CA PHE A 122 0.96 21.52 -8.96
C PHE A 122 1.54 22.11 -10.26
N LYS A 123 1.77 23.43 -10.32
CA LYS A 123 2.52 24.03 -11.44
C LYS A 123 4.01 23.66 -11.40
N ASN A 124 4.52 23.28 -10.23
CA ASN A 124 5.89 22.78 -10.12
C ASN A 124 5.93 21.32 -10.59
N VAL A 125 6.64 21.08 -11.70
CA VAL A 125 6.75 19.75 -12.34
C VAL A 125 7.31 18.71 -11.37
N LEU A 126 8.24 19.07 -10.49
CA LEU A 126 8.83 18.15 -9.51
C LEU A 126 7.83 17.74 -8.43
N PHE A 127 6.98 18.68 -8.01
CA PHE A 127 5.91 18.40 -7.06
C PHE A 127 4.82 17.53 -7.70
N GLN A 128 4.41 17.83 -8.92
CA GLN A 128 3.44 17.03 -9.67
C GLN A 128 3.96 15.60 -9.91
N CYS A 129 5.18 15.47 -10.43
CA CYS A 129 5.83 14.19 -10.67
C CYS A 129 5.94 13.37 -9.37
N GLY A 130 6.36 14.01 -8.28
CA GLY A 130 6.46 13.34 -6.98
C GLY A 130 5.13 12.80 -6.45
N ASN A 131 4.03 13.56 -6.58
CA ASN A 131 2.70 13.07 -6.21
C ASN A 131 2.29 11.86 -7.03
N VAL A 132 2.50 11.88 -8.36
CA VAL A 132 2.18 10.76 -9.25
C VAL A 132 3.00 9.52 -8.92
N VAL A 133 4.32 9.68 -8.79
CA VAL A 133 5.25 8.57 -8.49
C VAL A 133 4.92 7.96 -7.12
N LEU A 134 4.75 8.77 -6.08
CA LEU A 134 4.41 8.28 -4.74
C LEU A 134 3.03 7.64 -4.66
N PHE A 135 2.03 8.16 -5.38
CA PHE A 135 0.70 7.55 -5.47
C PHE A 135 0.82 6.11 -6.00
N PHE A 136 1.46 5.92 -7.16
CA PHE A 136 1.54 4.61 -7.79
C PHE A 136 2.48 3.64 -7.09
N ILE A 137 3.55 4.14 -6.47
CA ILE A 137 4.40 3.30 -5.63
C ILE A 137 3.61 2.82 -4.41
N GLN A 138 2.85 3.71 -3.76
CA GLN A 138 2.04 3.32 -2.61
C GLN A 138 0.89 2.39 -3.00
N PHE A 139 0.31 2.56 -4.18
CA PHE A 139 -0.65 1.63 -4.78
C PHE A 139 -0.07 0.22 -4.88
N VAL A 140 1.10 0.11 -5.51
CA VAL A 140 1.73 -1.18 -5.77
C VAL A 140 2.36 -1.79 -4.52
N LEU A 141 2.79 -0.97 -3.55
CA LEU A 141 3.21 -1.43 -2.22
C LEU A 141 2.14 -2.25 -1.51
N MET A 142 0.85 -2.05 -1.82
CA MET A 142 -0.23 -2.84 -1.22
C MET A 142 -0.23 -4.31 -1.63
N VAL A 143 0.51 -4.70 -2.68
CA VAL A 143 0.75 -6.12 -3.01
C VAL A 143 1.33 -6.89 -1.81
N THR A 144 2.10 -6.22 -0.95
CA THR A 144 2.68 -6.80 0.28
C THR A 144 1.65 -7.34 1.26
N VAL A 145 0.43 -6.78 1.29
CA VAL A 145 -0.68 -7.31 2.12
C VAL A 145 -1.04 -8.72 1.66
N PHE A 146 -1.09 -8.92 0.34
CA PHE A 146 -1.40 -10.22 -0.26
C PHE A 146 -0.23 -11.21 -0.20
N TRP A 147 1.02 -10.73 -0.08
CA TRP A 147 2.15 -11.61 0.27
C TRP A 147 1.94 -12.30 1.61
N SER A 148 1.42 -11.59 2.60
CA SER A 148 1.12 -12.19 3.91
C SER A 148 0.09 -13.32 3.78
N LEU A 149 -0.96 -13.11 3.00
CA LEU A 149 -1.96 -14.14 2.70
C LEU A 149 -1.36 -15.31 1.93
N PHE A 150 -0.47 -15.05 0.97
CA PHE A 150 0.22 -16.09 0.21
C PHE A 150 1.10 -16.96 1.11
N PHE A 151 1.97 -16.37 1.93
CA PHE A 151 2.85 -17.11 2.83
C PHE A 151 2.06 -17.93 3.86
N GLN A 152 0.99 -17.38 4.43
CA GLN A 152 0.19 -18.06 5.45
C GLN A 152 -0.78 -19.11 4.87
N ASN A 153 -1.57 -18.74 3.87
CA ASN A 153 -2.67 -19.59 3.38
C ASN A 153 -2.21 -20.62 2.33
N ILE A 154 -1.21 -20.27 1.51
CA ILE A 154 -0.70 -21.16 0.44
C ILE A 154 0.51 -21.96 0.92
N LEU A 155 1.54 -21.26 1.43
CA LEU A 155 2.78 -21.88 1.88
C LEU A 155 2.72 -22.41 3.33
N ASN A 156 1.62 -22.17 4.04
CA ASN A 156 1.38 -22.64 5.42
C ASN A 156 2.45 -22.17 6.42
N TYR A 157 3.05 -21.01 6.18
CA TYR A 157 3.97 -20.39 7.13
C TYR A 157 3.20 -19.82 8.33
N SER A 158 3.84 -19.82 9.50
CA SER A 158 3.27 -19.22 10.69
C SER A 158 3.16 -17.68 10.57
N PRO A 159 2.32 -17.02 11.38
CA PRO A 159 2.31 -15.56 11.45
C PRO A 159 3.68 -14.96 11.78
N MET A 160 4.45 -15.57 12.69
CA MET A 160 5.82 -15.13 12.99
C MET A 160 6.76 -15.27 11.80
N GLN A 161 6.72 -16.41 11.09
CA GLN A 161 7.53 -16.60 9.87
C GLN A 161 7.19 -15.55 8.81
N THR A 162 5.90 -15.28 8.59
CA THR A 162 5.44 -14.27 7.64
C THR A 162 5.85 -12.85 8.06
N GLY A 163 5.80 -12.55 9.36
CA GLY A 163 6.31 -11.31 9.93
C GLY A 163 7.82 -11.15 9.69
N LEU A 164 8.60 -12.23 9.84
CA LEU A 164 10.04 -12.24 9.54
C LEU A 164 10.33 -12.00 8.05
N ILE A 165 9.54 -12.60 7.15
CA ILE A 165 9.67 -12.39 5.70
C ILE A 165 9.38 -10.92 5.33
N THR A 166 8.35 -10.34 5.96
CA THR A 166 8.00 -8.93 5.76
C THR A 166 9.05 -7.99 6.38
N LEU A 167 9.68 -8.39 7.49
CA LEU A 167 10.85 -7.69 8.02
C LEU A 167 12.00 -7.76 7.01
N ILE A 168 12.30 -8.92 6.42
CA ILE A 168 13.37 -9.06 5.42
C ILE A 168 13.11 -8.15 4.21
N SER A 169 11.86 -7.99 3.78
CA SER A 169 11.54 -7.09 2.66
C SER A 169 11.64 -5.61 3.01
N THR A 170 11.49 -5.22 4.27
CA THR A 170 11.55 -3.82 4.72
C THR A 170 12.89 -3.43 5.36
N PHE A 171 13.68 -4.39 5.80
CA PHE A 171 14.97 -4.19 6.44
C PHE A 171 15.96 -3.37 5.58
N PRO A 172 16.07 -3.58 4.25
CA PRO A 172 16.97 -2.78 3.43
C PRO A 172 16.65 -1.27 3.45
N ILE A 173 15.41 -0.88 3.74
CA ILE A 173 15.00 0.53 3.77
C ILE A 173 15.83 1.31 4.79
N LEU A 174 16.23 0.69 5.91
CA LEU A 174 17.06 1.31 6.94
C LEU A 174 18.41 1.80 6.43
N GLY A 175 19.08 0.99 5.61
CA GLY A 175 20.40 1.32 5.06
C GLY A 175 20.31 2.09 3.73
N ILE A 176 19.32 1.77 2.91
CA ILE A 176 19.19 2.32 1.57
C ILE A 176 18.51 3.69 1.56
N ALA A 177 17.66 4.04 2.54
CA ALA A 177 17.04 5.36 2.58
C ALA A 177 18.07 6.52 2.69
N PRO A 178 19.07 6.49 3.60
CA PRO A 178 20.14 7.50 3.61
C PRO A 178 20.96 7.50 2.31
N LEU A 179 21.24 6.32 1.76
CA LEU A 179 21.97 6.17 0.50
C LEU A 179 21.20 6.78 -0.68
N GLY A 180 19.88 6.61 -0.74
CA GLY A 180 19.03 7.19 -1.77
C GLY A 180 19.01 8.71 -1.75
N GLY A 181 18.99 9.31 -0.55
CA GLY A 181 19.16 10.76 -0.39
C GLY A 181 20.55 11.22 -0.87
N TYR A 182 21.60 10.56 -0.40
CA TYR A 182 22.98 10.88 -0.82
C TYR A 182 23.20 10.74 -2.33
N LEU A 183 22.66 9.68 -2.95
CA LEU A 183 22.74 9.49 -4.40
C LEU A 183 21.96 10.58 -5.13
N ALA A 184 20.79 10.99 -4.65
CA ALA A 184 20.05 12.08 -5.26
C ALA A 184 20.83 13.40 -5.22
N ASP A 185 21.52 13.69 -4.10
CA ASP A 185 22.36 14.87 -3.97
C ASP A 185 23.60 14.83 -4.91
N ARG A 186 24.12 13.63 -5.22
CA ARG A 186 25.34 13.42 -6.02
C ARG A 186 25.12 13.31 -7.53
N ILE A 187 24.13 12.50 -7.93
CA ILE A 187 23.88 12.13 -9.33
C ILE A 187 22.51 12.63 -9.82
N GLY A 188 21.83 13.47 -9.04
CA GLY A 188 20.51 14.00 -9.34
C GLY A 188 19.38 13.04 -8.98
N LEU A 189 18.17 13.59 -8.83
CA LEU A 189 16.98 12.85 -8.39
C LEU A 189 16.55 11.71 -9.34
N LYS A 190 16.79 11.89 -10.64
CA LYS A 190 16.33 10.96 -11.69
C LYS A 190 16.85 9.53 -11.48
N TRP A 191 18.16 9.38 -11.30
CA TRP A 191 18.80 8.06 -11.29
C TRP A 191 18.42 7.19 -10.09
N PRO A 192 18.43 7.69 -8.83
CA PRO A 192 17.95 6.92 -7.68
C PRO A 192 16.50 6.44 -7.85
N VAL A 193 15.62 7.31 -8.35
CA VAL A 193 14.21 6.98 -8.57
C VAL A 193 14.06 5.90 -9.66
N VAL A 194 14.75 6.05 -10.79
CA VAL A 194 14.71 5.07 -11.89
C VAL A 194 15.29 3.72 -11.44
N MET A 195 16.42 3.71 -10.73
CA MET A 195 17.00 2.49 -10.17
C MET A 195 16.04 1.82 -9.17
N GLY A 196 15.41 2.61 -8.31
CA GLY A 196 14.46 2.11 -7.33
C GLY A 196 13.22 1.48 -7.97
N LEU A 197 12.63 2.15 -8.97
CA LEU A 197 11.54 1.61 -9.78
C LEU A 197 11.94 0.35 -10.54
N GLY A 198 13.18 0.29 -11.05
CA GLY A 198 13.72 -0.89 -11.71
C GLY A 198 13.85 -2.11 -10.78
N LEU A 199 14.27 -1.90 -9.53
CA LEU A 199 14.32 -2.97 -8.52
C LEU A 199 12.92 -3.47 -8.13
N ILE A 200 11.93 -2.57 -8.03
CA ILE A 200 10.54 -2.94 -7.78
C ILE A 200 9.98 -3.72 -8.98
N PHE A 201 10.26 -3.29 -10.21
CA PHE A 201 9.88 -4.00 -11.44
C PHE A 201 10.48 -5.41 -11.47
N PHE A 202 11.77 -5.53 -11.13
CA PHE A 202 12.45 -6.82 -10.99
C PHE A 202 11.79 -7.71 -9.94
N CYS A 203 11.44 -7.17 -8.77
CA CYS A 203 10.74 -7.92 -7.73
C CYS A 203 9.45 -8.55 -8.25
N PHE A 204 8.57 -7.78 -8.88
CA PHE A 204 7.31 -8.33 -9.39
C PHE A 204 7.52 -9.33 -10.53
N GLY A 205 8.44 -9.06 -11.46
CA GLY A 205 8.79 -10.00 -12.52
C GLY A 205 9.36 -11.32 -11.97
N TRP A 206 10.12 -11.26 -10.87
CA TRP A 206 10.66 -12.44 -10.21
C TRP A 206 9.56 -13.31 -9.60
N PHE A 207 8.57 -12.69 -8.95
CA PHE A 207 7.39 -13.40 -8.45
C PHE A 207 6.57 -14.08 -9.56
N LEU A 208 6.52 -13.52 -10.77
CA LEU A 208 5.84 -14.18 -11.90
C LEU A 208 6.47 -15.53 -12.28
N ILE A 209 7.79 -15.65 -12.13
CA ILE A 209 8.53 -16.86 -12.51
C ILE A 209 8.49 -17.89 -11.38
N PHE A 210 8.65 -17.45 -10.13
CA PHE A 210 8.91 -18.34 -9.00
C PHE A 210 7.74 -18.51 -8.02
N ASN A 211 6.57 -17.91 -8.26
CA ASN A 211 5.44 -18.01 -7.32
C ASN A 211 5.05 -19.46 -6.97
N ARG A 212 5.14 -20.40 -7.91
CA ARG A 212 4.79 -21.82 -7.71
C ARG A 212 5.90 -22.64 -7.05
N VAL A 213 7.09 -22.06 -6.85
CA VAL A 213 8.20 -22.75 -6.23
C VAL A 213 8.17 -22.50 -4.72
N GLY A 214 7.86 -23.53 -3.93
CA GLY A 214 7.71 -23.44 -2.47
C GLY A 214 9.03 -23.25 -1.69
N THR A 215 10.07 -22.70 -2.30
CA THR A 215 11.39 -22.55 -1.68
C THR A 215 11.64 -21.10 -1.30
N PHE A 216 11.73 -20.82 0.00
CA PHE A 216 11.94 -19.48 0.55
C PHE A 216 13.14 -18.74 -0.07
N TRP A 217 14.25 -19.44 -0.29
CA TRP A 217 15.48 -18.86 -0.84
C TRP A 217 15.30 -18.19 -2.20
N LEU A 218 14.29 -18.61 -2.97
CA LEU A 218 13.97 -17.98 -4.25
C LEU A 218 13.21 -16.66 -4.06
N PHE A 219 12.52 -16.42 -2.96
CA PHE A 219 11.84 -15.13 -2.73
C PHE A 219 12.79 -14.06 -2.19
N LEU A 220 13.90 -14.45 -1.56
CA LEU A 220 14.83 -13.52 -0.91
C LEU A 220 15.34 -12.39 -1.83
N PRO A 221 15.80 -12.65 -3.07
CA PRO A 221 16.25 -11.57 -3.96
C PRO A 221 15.15 -10.57 -4.31
N ALA A 222 13.93 -11.05 -4.55
CA ALA A 222 12.78 -10.20 -4.86
C ALA A 222 12.39 -9.31 -3.67
N LEU A 223 12.34 -9.89 -2.46
CA LEU A 223 12.00 -9.17 -1.24
C LEU A 223 13.04 -8.09 -0.92
N LEU A 224 14.33 -8.39 -1.07
CA LEU A 224 15.40 -7.41 -0.86
C LEU A 224 15.36 -6.31 -1.93
N ALA A 225 15.16 -6.67 -3.19
CA ALA A 225 15.01 -5.71 -4.28
C ALA A 225 13.83 -4.76 -4.04
N PHE A 226 12.71 -5.28 -3.54
CA PHE A 226 11.55 -4.48 -3.18
C PHE A 226 11.87 -3.43 -2.10
N GLY A 227 12.50 -3.82 -1.00
CA GLY A 227 12.88 -2.90 0.07
C GLY A 227 13.87 -1.83 -0.39
N CYS A 228 14.93 -2.25 -1.09
CA CYS A 228 15.90 -1.33 -1.68
C CYS A 228 15.23 -0.37 -2.65
N GLY A 229 14.37 -0.88 -3.53
CA GLY A 229 13.69 -0.10 -4.53
C GLY A 229 12.72 0.92 -3.94
N ALA A 230 11.90 0.50 -2.98
CA ALA A 230 10.99 1.38 -2.26
C ALA A 230 11.74 2.54 -1.58
N ALA A 231 12.87 2.24 -0.92
CA ALA A 231 13.68 3.25 -0.24
C ALA A 231 14.33 4.25 -1.22
N LEU A 232 14.90 3.74 -2.33
CA LEU A 232 15.56 4.56 -3.36
C LEU A 232 14.59 5.50 -4.08
N VAL A 233 13.31 5.16 -4.16
CA VAL A 233 12.34 6.11 -4.72
C VAL A 233 11.81 7.04 -3.64
N TYR A 234 11.31 6.46 -2.55
CA TYR A 234 10.47 7.16 -1.59
C TYR A 234 11.21 8.31 -0.90
N THR A 235 12.44 8.08 -0.47
CA THR A 235 13.22 9.08 0.27
C THR A 235 13.55 10.30 -0.60
N PRO A 236 14.22 10.15 -1.76
CA PRO A 236 14.61 11.31 -2.55
C PRO A 236 13.40 11.99 -3.20
N ILE A 237 12.39 11.25 -3.69
CA ILE A 237 11.21 11.90 -4.31
C ILE A 237 10.46 12.77 -3.29
N SER A 238 10.29 12.30 -2.05
CA SER A 238 9.59 13.07 -1.02
C SER A 238 10.37 14.32 -0.64
N SER A 239 11.68 14.20 -0.40
CA SER A 239 12.53 15.32 0.00
C SER A 239 12.64 16.38 -1.10
N TYR A 240 12.82 15.98 -2.36
CA TYR A 240 12.94 16.92 -3.48
C TYR A 240 11.60 17.58 -3.82
N SER A 241 10.49 16.84 -3.82
CA SER A 241 9.18 17.42 -4.09
C SER A 241 8.75 18.43 -3.03
N ILE A 242 9.03 18.18 -1.74
CA ILE A 242 8.79 19.17 -0.67
C ILE A 242 9.81 20.31 -0.76
N GLY A 243 11.08 19.99 -1.03
CA GLY A 243 12.17 20.95 -1.10
C GLY A 243 11.98 22.02 -2.17
N ALA A 244 11.39 21.65 -3.31
CA ALA A 244 11.08 22.54 -4.42
C ALA A 244 9.92 23.52 -4.16
N ILE A 245 9.23 23.37 -3.03
CA ILE A 245 8.17 24.30 -2.60
C ILE A 245 8.72 25.30 -1.59
N ALA A 246 8.27 26.55 -1.70
CA ALA A 246 8.61 27.65 -0.78
C ALA A 246 8.36 27.23 0.68
N GLU A 247 9.28 27.61 1.58
CA GLU A 247 9.31 27.16 2.98
C GLU A 247 7.96 27.30 3.70
N LYS A 248 7.27 28.43 3.49
CA LYS A 248 5.95 28.72 4.07
C LYS A 248 4.86 27.73 3.67
N LYS A 249 4.98 27.09 2.50
CA LYS A 249 3.98 26.16 1.94
C LYS A 249 4.41 24.69 2.04
N ARG A 250 5.58 24.38 2.62
CA ARG A 250 6.08 23.00 2.75
C ARG A 250 5.17 22.11 3.59
N GLY A 251 4.51 22.66 4.60
CA GLY A 251 3.53 21.92 5.41
C GLY A 251 2.34 21.44 4.59
N VAL A 252 1.75 22.32 3.77
CA VAL A 252 0.65 21.98 2.85
C VAL A 252 1.12 20.99 1.79
N ALA A 253 2.30 21.21 1.19
CA ALA A 253 2.89 20.30 0.21
C ALA A 253 3.11 18.88 0.78
N ALA A 254 3.62 18.76 2.00
CA ALA A 254 3.80 17.48 2.69
C ALA A 254 2.46 16.80 2.99
N GLY A 255 1.44 17.57 3.38
CA GLY A 255 0.07 17.07 3.59
C GLY A 255 -0.53 16.48 2.31
N ILE A 256 -0.39 17.19 1.19
CA ILE A 256 -0.84 16.72 -0.13
C ILE A 256 -0.09 15.44 -0.53
N LEU A 257 1.24 15.40 -0.42
CA LEU A 257 2.03 14.20 -0.75
C LEU A 257 1.59 12.98 0.06
N ASN A 258 1.36 13.14 1.36
CA ASN A 258 0.85 12.07 2.21
C ASN A 258 -0.58 11.66 1.82
N THR A 259 -1.42 12.61 1.44
CA THR A 259 -2.79 12.32 0.99
C THR A 259 -2.78 11.50 -0.30
N PHE A 260 -1.98 11.88 -1.30
CA PHE A 260 -1.80 11.10 -2.53
C PHE A 260 -1.27 9.70 -2.24
N ARG A 261 -0.35 9.56 -1.28
CA ARG A 261 0.11 8.24 -0.85
C ARG A 261 -1.00 7.41 -0.25
N PHE A 262 -1.75 7.94 0.73
CA PHE A 262 -2.84 7.18 1.35
C PHE A 262 -3.95 6.85 0.36
N LEU A 263 -4.25 7.75 -0.59
CA LEU A 263 -5.16 7.46 -1.70
C LEU A 263 -4.61 6.32 -2.56
N GLY A 264 -3.33 6.36 -2.91
CA GLY A 264 -2.64 5.29 -3.63
C GLY A 264 -2.76 3.95 -2.91
N ALA A 265 -2.46 3.92 -1.60
CA ALA A 265 -2.64 2.74 -0.75
C ALA A 265 -4.08 2.21 -0.78
N SER A 266 -5.06 3.07 -0.51
CA SER A 266 -6.45 2.65 -0.39
C SER A 266 -7.02 2.13 -1.71
N ILE A 267 -6.75 2.84 -2.81
CA ILE A 267 -7.20 2.44 -4.15
C ILE A 267 -6.44 1.20 -4.62
N GLY A 268 -5.12 1.14 -4.36
CA GLY A 268 -4.29 -0.02 -4.68
C GLY A 268 -4.75 -1.28 -3.99
N LEU A 269 -5.04 -1.21 -2.70
CA LEU A 269 -5.56 -2.35 -1.94
C LEU A 269 -6.89 -2.85 -2.51
N ALA A 270 -7.83 -1.94 -2.82
CA ALA A 270 -9.12 -2.30 -3.39
C ALA A 270 -8.98 -2.93 -4.79
N ILE A 271 -8.26 -2.30 -5.71
CA ILE A 271 -8.13 -2.77 -7.09
C ILE A 271 -7.31 -4.07 -7.15
N LEU A 272 -6.18 -4.15 -6.45
CA LEU A 272 -5.36 -5.36 -6.44
C LEU A 272 -6.12 -6.52 -5.78
N GLY A 273 -6.87 -6.25 -4.70
CA GLY A 273 -7.76 -7.23 -4.08
C GLY A 273 -8.82 -7.74 -5.05
N SER A 274 -9.49 -6.83 -5.76
CA SER A 274 -10.48 -7.16 -6.79
C SER A 274 -9.90 -8.03 -7.91
N ILE A 275 -8.68 -7.73 -8.33
CA ILE A 275 -7.96 -8.51 -9.35
C ILE A 275 -7.67 -9.92 -8.83
N LEU A 276 -7.18 -10.07 -7.59
CA LEU A 276 -6.92 -11.37 -6.99
C LEU A 276 -8.19 -12.18 -6.85
N ASN A 277 -9.16 -11.65 -6.11
CA ASN A 277 -10.41 -12.32 -5.77
C ASN A 277 -11.22 -12.63 -7.05
N GLY A 278 -11.39 -11.66 -7.95
CA GLY A 278 -12.14 -11.88 -9.19
C GLY A 278 -11.50 -12.93 -10.10
N THR A 279 -10.17 -13.01 -10.13
CA THR A 279 -9.47 -14.07 -10.90
C THR A 279 -9.57 -15.42 -10.19
N GLU A 280 -9.40 -15.44 -8.86
CA GLU A 280 -9.54 -16.64 -8.03
C GLU A 280 -10.95 -17.23 -8.19
N ASP A 281 -12.00 -16.42 -8.02
CA ASP A 281 -13.39 -16.83 -8.14
C ASP A 281 -13.70 -17.38 -9.54
N HIS A 282 -13.24 -16.70 -10.59
CA HIS A 282 -13.45 -17.14 -11.96
C HIS A 282 -12.78 -18.49 -12.25
N VAL A 283 -11.52 -18.67 -11.82
CA VAL A 283 -10.76 -19.91 -12.04
C VAL A 283 -11.30 -21.04 -11.17
N LEU A 284 -11.66 -20.75 -9.92
CA LEU A 284 -12.21 -21.72 -8.98
C LEU A 284 -13.57 -22.23 -9.46
N GLN A 285 -14.51 -21.33 -9.79
CA GLN A 285 -15.83 -21.71 -10.30
C GLN A 285 -15.71 -22.58 -11.55
N LYS A 286 -14.80 -22.22 -12.47
CA LYS A 286 -14.53 -23.00 -13.68
C LYS A 286 -14.00 -24.41 -13.38
N LYS A 287 -13.18 -24.58 -12.34
CA LYS A 287 -12.66 -25.90 -11.92
C LYS A 287 -13.71 -26.73 -11.20
N LEU A 288 -14.55 -26.10 -10.38
CA LEU A 288 -15.63 -26.77 -9.66
C LEU A 288 -16.69 -27.32 -10.62
N SER A 289 -17.04 -26.56 -11.66
CA SER A 289 -18.01 -26.99 -12.69
C SER A 289 -17.51 -28.12 -13.59
N GLN A 290 -16.22 -28.43 -13.59
CA GLN A 290 -15.64 -29.52 -14.37
C GLN A 290 -15.69 -30.88 -13.67
N ASN A 291 -16.08 -30.92 -12.39
CA ASN A 291 -16.14 -32.15 -11.61
C ASN A 291 -17.57 -32.37 -11.09
N VAL A 292 -18.14 -33.52 -11.42
CA VAL A 292 -19.55 -33.89 -11.12
C VAL A 292 -19.86 -33.78 -9.63
N GLU A 293 -18.92 -34.11 -8.74
CA GLU A 293 -19.13 -33.99 -7.29
C GLU A 293 -19.18 -32.54 -6.79
N THR A 294 -18.64 -31.57 -7.54
CA THR A 294 -18.48 -30.18 -7.10
C THR A 294 -19.20 -29.16 -7.97
N GLU A 295 -19.91 -29.59 -9.01
CA GLU A 295 -20.53 -28.69 -10.00
C GLU A 295 -21.62 -27.79 -9.39
N HIS A 296 -22.31 -28.26 -8.36
CA HIS A 296 -23.35 -27.50 -7.66
C HIS A 296 -22.80 -26.48 -6.66
N LEU A 297 -21.50 -26.50 -6.39
CA LEU A 297 -20.88 -25.62 -5.42
C LEU A 297 -20.65 -24.24 -6.01
N THR A 298 -20.94 -23.20 -5.22
CA THR A 298 -20.60 -21.81 -5.59
C THR A 298 -19.39 -21.33 -4.80
N VAL A 299 -18.59 -20.44 -5.40
CA VAL A 299 -17.40 -19.87 -4.73
C VAL A 299 -17.77 -19.15 -3.42
N ASP A 300 -18.92 -18.48 -3.37
CA ASP A 300 -19.43 -17.81 -2.16
C ASP A 300 -19.54 -18.77 -0.96
N GLN A 301 -19.85 -20.06 -1.19
CA GLN A 301 -19.93 -21.06 -0.11
C GLN A 301 -18.54 -21.46 0.42
N LEU A 302 -17.50 -21.22 -0.36
CA LEU A 302 -16.10 -21.49 -0.04
C LEU A 302 -15.34 -20.25 0.41
N GLU A 303 -16.02 -19.13 0.68
CA GLU A 303 -15.36 -17.90 1.12
C GLU A 303 -14.51 -18.14 2.37
N GLY A 304 -13.22 -17.75 2.30
CA GLY A 304 -12.26 -17.98 3.38
C GLY A 304 -11.79 -19.43 3.53
N LEU A 305 -12.01 -20.29 2.53
CA LEU A 305 -11.51 -21.67 2.49
C LEU A 305 -10.00 -21.74 2.76
N LEU A 306 -9.22 -20.94 2.04
CA LEU A 306 -7.76 -20.91 2.18
C LEU A 306 -7.33 -20.35 3.55
N ALA A 307 -8.14 -19.48 4.15
CA ALA A 307 -7.97 -18.99 5.51
C ALA A 307 -8.51 -19.95 6.60
N LYS A 308 -9.04 -21.12 6.20
CA LYS A 308 -9.58 -22.16 7.09
C LYS A 308 -10.69 -21.64 8.01
N THR A 309 -11.58 -20.80 7.47
CA THR A 309 -12.74 -20.29 8.22
C THR A 309 -13.67 -21.43 8.65
N LYS A 310 -14.36 -21.27 9.79
CA LYS A 310 -15.28 -22.31 10.31
C LYS A 310 -16.37 -22.67 9.29
N ASN A 311 -16.90 -21.67 8.59
CA ASN A 311 -17.96 -21.84 7.59
C ASN A 311 -17.49 -22.65 6.38
N ALA A 312 -16.33 -22.31 5.79
CA ALA A 312 -15.79 -23.05 4.66
C ALA A 312 -15.43 -24.50 5.05
N LEU A 313 -14.91 -24.71 6.26
CA LEU A 313 -14.60 -26.05 6.77
C LEU A 313 -15.85 -26.89 7.04
N SER A 314 -16.98 -26.31 7.43
CA SER A 314 -18.24 -27.06 7.56
C SER A 314 -18.75 -27.55 6.21
N VAL A 315 -18.73 -26.69 5.18
CA VAL A 315 -19.12 -27.07 3.81
C VAL A 315 -18.19 -28.18 3.29
N LEU A 316 -16.88 -28.07 3.51
CA LEU A 316 -15.92 -29.07 3.03
C LEU A 316 -16.17 -30.47 3.63
N LYS A 317 -16.62 -30.54 4.89
CA LYS A 317 -16.85 -31.81 5.60
C LYS A 317 -18.00 -32.63 5.01
N GLU A 318 -18.88 -32.01 4.23
CA GLU A 318 -20.00 -32.69 3.56
C GLU A 318 -19.54 -33.53 2.36
N PHE A 319 -18.32 -33.29 1.87
CA PHE A 319 -17.77 -33.94 0.68
C PHE A 319 -16.87 -35.14 1.01
N SER A 320 -16.72 -36.03 0.01
CA SER A 320 -15.76 -37.14 0.05
C SER A 320 -14.33 -36.62 0.26
N LYS A 321 -13.43 -37.43 0.86
CA LYS A 321 -12.01 -37.01 1.04
C LYS A 321 -11.34 -36.66 -0.30
N SER A 322 -11.74 -37.31 -1.39
CA SER A 322 -11.28 -37.04 -2.75
C SER A 322 -11.73 -35.66 -3.23
N ALA A 323 -13.03 -35.35 -3.10
CA ALA A 323 -13.57 -34.03 -3.44
C ALA A 323 -12.98 -32.92 -2.55
N GLN A 324 -12.78 -33.16 -1.25
CA GLN A 324 -12.11 -32.20 -0.37
C GLN A 324 -10.71 -31.83 -0.88
N GLN A 325 -9.91 -32.82 -1.27
CA GLN A 325 -8.58 -32.59 -1.83
C GLN A 325 -8.64 -31.85 -3.17
N TYR A 326 -9.62 -32.18 -4.02
CA TYR A 326 -9.83 -31.50 -5.29
C TYR A 326 -10.23 -30.02 -5.10
N ILE A 327 -11.16 -29.73 -4.19
CA ILE A 327 -11.61 -28.37 -3.87
C ILE A 327 -10.44 -27.53 -3.36
N VAL A 328 -9.70 -28.04 -2.35
CA VAL A 328 -8.56 -27.32 -1.78
C VAL A 328 -7.44 -27.11 -2.79
N SER A 329 -7.14 -28.11 -3.64
CA SER A 329 -6.12 -27.98 -4.68
C SER A 329 -6.54 -26.99 -5.78
N SER A 330 -7.83 -27.00 -6.15
CA SER A 330 -8.39 -26.06 -7.11
C SER A 330 -8.36 -24.62 -6.60
N ALA A 331 -8.71 -24.41 -5.33
CA ALA A 331 -8.63 -23.10 -4.67
C ALA A 331 -7.19 -22.59 -4.61
N LYS A 332 -6.22 -23.44 -4.25
CA LYS A 332 -4.80 -23.05 -4.27
C LYS A 332 -4.33 -22.65 -5.66
N LEU A 333 -4.70 -23.41 -6.70
CA LEU A 333 -4.37 -23.08 -8.09
C LEU A 333 -5.01 -21.76 -8.55
N ALA A 334 -6.28 -21.55 -8.20
CA ALA A 334 -7.00 -20.32 -8.49
C ALA A 334 -6.33 -19.10 -7.83
N PHE A 335 -5.94 -19.22 -6.56
CA PHE A 335 -5.17 -18.19 -5.86
C PHE A 335 -3.83 -17.93 -6.56
N PHE A 336 -3.10 -18.96 -6.99
CA PHE A 336 -1.83 -18.77 -7.72
C PHE A 336 -2.02 -17.96 -9.00
N ASP A 337 -3.10 -18.22 -9.75
CA ASP A 337 -3.38 -17.51 -11.01
C ASP A 337 -3.80 -16.06 -10.75
N GLY A 338 -4.64 -15.81 -9.74
CA GLY A 338 -4.96 -14.45 -9.31
C GLY A 338 -3.76 -13.68 -8.77
N PHE A 339 -2.91 -14.34 -7.98
CA PHE A 339 -1.69 -13.77 -7.44
C PHE A 339 -0.68 -13.43 -8.55
N PHE A 340 -0.55 -14.32 -9.55
CA PHE A 340 0.24 -14.06 -10.75
C PHE A 340 -0.29 -12.83 -11.51
N PHE A 341 -1.59 -12.79 -11.78
CA PHE A 341 -2.18 -11.70 -12.56
C PHE A 341 -2.08 -10.35 -11.83
N MET A 342 -2.26 -10.33 -10.51
CA MET A 342 -2.00 -9.15 -9.68
C MET A 342 -0.55 -8.67 -9.82
N HIS A 343 0.44 -9.57 -9.71
CA HIS A 343 1.86 -9.21 -9.85
C HIS A 343 2.18 -8.70 -11.25
N PHE A 344 1.54 -9.25 -12.26
CA PHE A 344 1.71 -8.83 -13.65
C PHE A 344 1.19 -7.40 -13.85
N VAL A 345 -0.01 -7.10 -13.33
CA VAL A 345 -0.56 -5.74 -13.38
C VAL A 345 0.32 -4.76 -12.60
N ALA A 346 0.79 -5.13 -11.40
CA ALA A 346 1.70 -4.33 -10.60
C ALA A 346 3.03 -4.05 -11.33
N MET A 347 3.60 -5.07 -11.98
CA MET A 347 4.82 -4.96 -12.79
C MET A 347 4.64 -3.99 -13.96
N LEU A 348 3.54 -4.13 -14.72
CA LEU A 348 3.23 -3.22 -15.83
C LEU A 348 3.05 -1.78 -15.36
N LEU A 349 2.34 -1.59 -14.24
CA LEU A 349 2.09 -0.27 -13.68
C LEU A 349 3.39 0.40 -13.24
N ILE A 350 4.28 -0.33 -12.56
CA ILE A 350 5.62 0.18 -12.21
C ILE A 350 6.47 0.45 -13.45
N GLY A 351 6.37 -0.39 -14.48
CA GLY A 351 7.02 -0.14 -15.77
C GLY A 351 6.58 1.19 -16.39
N CYS A 352 5.27 1.48 -16.40
CA CYS A 352 4.74 2.76 -16.86
C CYS A 352 5.23 3.94 -16.02
N VAL A 353 5.27 3.78 -14.68
CA VAL A 353 5.77 4.82 -13.76
C VAL A 353 7.28 5.05 -13.95
N LEU A 354 8.04 3.99 -14.22
CA LEU A 354 9.47 4.06 -14.53
C LEU A 354 9.70 4.89 -15.78
N VAL A 355 8.98 4.59 -16.86
CA VAL A 355 9.05 5.36 -18.11
C VAL A 355 8.65 6.81 -17.87
N TYR A 356 7.55 7.06 -17.14
CA TYR A 356 7.12 8.40 -16.78
C TYR A 356 8.17 9.18 -15.99
N ALA A 357 8.72 8.57 -14.94
CA ALA A 357 9.76 9.18 -14.10
C ALA A 357 11.04 9.46 -14.90
N PHE A 358 11.42 8.55 -15.80
CA PHE A 358 12.61 8.72 -16.64
C PHE A 358 12.51 9.94 -17.56
N PHE A 359 11.33 10.24 -18.12
CA PHE A 359 11.14 11.40 -19.00
C PHE A 359 10.87 12.71 -18.26
N GLN A 360 10.20 12.66 -17.10
CA GLN A 360 9.80 13.87 -16.37
C GLN A 360 10.87 14.39 -15.40
N LEU A 361 11.66 13.49 -14.82
CA LEU A 361 12.77 13.89 -13.95
C LEU A 361 13.95 14.32 -14.82
N LYS A 362 14.23 15.62 -14.83
CA LYS A 362 15.40 16.18 -15.51
C LYS A 362 16.69 15.76 -14.79
N ASP A 363 17.76 15.59 -15.57
CA ASP A 363 19.11 15.44 -15.03
C ASP A 363 19.56 16.80 -14.50
N THR A 364 19.59 16.95 -13.18
CA THR A 364 19.94 18.21 -12.50
C THR A 364 21.43 18.58 -12.59
N ASN A 365 22.27 17.72 -13.19
CA ASN A 365 23.72 17.91 -13.22
C ASN A 365 24.24 18.74 -14.42
N HIS A 366 23.38 19.40 -15.20
CA HIS A 366 23.78 20.17 -16.39
C HIS A 366 23.21 21.60 -16.49
N GLU A 367 22.62 22.15 -15.43
CA GLU A 367 22.12 23.55 -15.43
C GLU A 367 22.91 24.50 -14.48
N GLU A 368 24.03 24.05 -13.90
CA GLU A 368 25.02 24.92 -13.25
C GLU A 368 26.31 24.95 -14.08
N ASP A 369 26.29 25.65 -15.21
CA ASP A 369 27.48 26.25 -15.86
C ASP A 369 27.05 27.45 -16.74
#